data_AF-G2ZJU2-F1
#
_entry.id   AF-G2ZJU2-F1
#
_cell.length_a   1.000
_cell.length_b   1.000
_cell.length_c   1.000
_cell.angle_alpha   90.00
_cell.angle_beta   90.00
_cell.angle_gamma   90.00
#
_symmetry.space_group_name_H-M   'P 1'
#
loop_
_entity.id
_entity.type
_entity.pdbx_description
1 polymer ?
#
loop_
_entity_poly.entity_id
_entity_poly.type
_entity_poly.pdbx_seq_one_letter_code
_entity_poly.pdbx_strand_id
1 'polypeptide(L)'
;MPLQILTPPTAEPLSLSEAKLHLRVDISDDDTLIGALVAAARDYAEGLTRKQMVAARWKQVLDSFPGPSLMGVPYGRTFSLPGHAIYLERGPVQQVVSIQYLDMGGNVQTMPATDYTVDYSSDPVRITPVFGKIWPIPLPQIGAVWVTFDAGFAAPMTADLAGGTVSVQGWKALAVGDALRLSNGGGALPAPLQPNTDYFVRSVVSPGVYTLATVPGGAAIALTGAGTGQSFVGVIPEGLKAWLKIRLAALYENREEVAIMNRGKIEPLPYVDRLLDNYITHEF
;
A
#
# COMPACT_ATOMS: atom_id res chain seq x y z
N MET A 1 -7.25 14.17 -8.45
CA MET A 1 -8.66 13.76 -8.23
C MET A 1 -8.85 13.63 -6.72
N PRO A 2 -10.04 13.89 -6.16
CA PRO A 2 -10.26 13.73 -4.73
C PRO A 2 -10.07 12.27 -4.30
N LEU A 3 -9.17 12.05 -3.33
CA LEU A 3 -8.94 10.77 -2.69
C LEU A 3 -9.47 10.81 -1.26
N GLN A 4 -10.23 9.79 -0.88
CA GLN A 4 -10.75 9.60 0.48
C GLN A 4 -10.23 8.29 1.04
N ILE A 5 -9.70 8.32 2.26
CA ILE A 5 -9.34 7.11 2.98
C ILE A 5 -10.61 6.50 3.57
N LEU A 6 -10.89 5.23 3.26
CA LEU A 6 -12.04 4.50 3.81
C LEU A 6 -11.64 3.62 4.99
N THR A 7 -10.45 3.02 4.92
CA THR A 7 -9.91 2.20 6.01
C THR A 7 -8.45 2.58 6.18
N PRO A 8 -8.06 3.19 7.31
CA PRO A 8 -6.69 3.58 7.56
C PRO A 8 -5.80 2.33 7.77
N PRO A 9 -4.47 2.48 7.59
CA PRO A 9 -3.53 1.45 8.00
C PRO A 9 -3.70 1.08 9.48
N THR A 10 -3.62 -0.20 9.80
CA THR A 10 -3.71 -0.70 11.19
C THR A 10 -2.33 -0.84 11.87
N ALA A 11 -1.26 -0.52 11.15
CA ALA A 11 0.12 -0.54 11.63
C ALA A 11 0.96 0.54 10.93
N GLU A 12 2.06 0.92 11.57
CA GLU A 12 3.05 1.83 10.99
C GLU A 12 4.13 1.05 10.21
N PRO A 13 4.77 1.64 9.19
CA PRO A 13 5.80 1.01 8.38
C PRO A 13 7.11 0.78 9.14
N LEU A 14 7.30 1.50 10.25
CA LEU A 14 8.42 1.35 11.17
C LEU A 14 7.89 1.09 12.57
N SER A 15 8.32 -0.01 13.18
CA SER A 15 7.94 -0.31 14.57
C SER A 15 8.63 0.64 15.56
N LEU A 16 8.02 0.85 16.73
CA LEU A 16 8.62 1.67 17.79
C LEU A 16 9.99 1.16 18.22
N SER A 17 10.18 -0.17 18.31
CA SER A 17 11.47 -0.75 18.68
C SER A 17 12.56 -0.46 17.64
N GLU A 18 12.25 -0.50 16.34
CA GLU A 18 13.21 -0.11 15.29
C GLU A 18 13.51 1.38 15.31
N ALA A 19 12.49 2.21 15.55
CA ALA A 19 12.63 3.65 15.66
C ALA A 19 13.56 4.02 16.83
N LYS A 20 13.30 3.45 18.02
CA LYS A 20 14.12 3.63 19.22
C LYS A 20 15.56 3.17 19.02
N LEU A 21 15.75 2.01 18.40
CA LEU A 21 17.09 1.50 18.09
C LEU A 21 17.85 2.45 17.16
N HIS A 22 17.19 3.04 16.16
CA HIS A 22 17.81 4.00 15.26
C HIS A 22 18.19 5.31 15.97
N LEU A 23 17.30 5.81 16.84
CA LEU A 23 17.51 7.02 17.64
C LEU A 23 18.43 6.81 18.84
N ARG A 24 18.77 5.55 19.18
CA ARG A 24 19.51 5.15 20.38
C ARG A 24 18.83 5.61 21.68
N VAL A 25 17.51 5.44 21.73
CA VAL A 25 16.67 5.82 22.88
C VAL A 25 16.18 4.56 23.59
N ASP A 26 16.56 4.39 24.85
CA ASP A 26 16.16 3.23 25.66
C ASP A 26 15.00 3.53 26.64
N ILE A 27 14.66 4.81 26.84
CA ILE A 27 13.59 5.22 27.77
C ILE A 27 12.21 5.08 27.14
N SER A 28 11.18 4.82 27.96
CA SER A 28 9.79 4.66 27.51
C SER A 28 9.02 5.97 27.38
N ASP A 29 9.48 7.05 28.03
CA ASP A 29 8.75 8.32 28.11
C ASP A 29 8.60 8.98 26.73
N ASP A 30 9.55 8.73 25.83
CA ASP A 30 9.54 9.24 24.46
C ASP A 30 8.72 8.38 23.49
N ASP A 31 8.18 7.23 23.91
CA ASP A 31 7.50 6.28 23.01
C ASP A 31 6.32 6.93 22.26
N THR A 32 5.57 7.78 22.97
CA THR A 32 4.43 8.52 22.38
C THR A 32 4.91 9.54 21.34
N LEU A 33 6.00 10.25 21.64
CA LEU A 33 6.59 11.24 20.74
C LEU A 33 7.18 10.57 19.49
N ILE A 34 7.96 9.51 19.67
CA ILE A 34 8.56 8.75 18.58
C ILE A 34 7.47 8.18 17.67
N GLY A 35 6.39 7.64 18.24
CA GLY A 35 5.23 7.17 17.47
C GLY A 35 4.60 8.26 16.61
N ALA A 36 4.40 9.46 17.17
CA ALA A 36 3.86 10.60 16.42
C ALA A 36 4.80 11.05 15.29
N LEU A 37 6.12 11.05 15.53
CA LEU A 37 7.10 11.41 14.51
C LEU A 37 7.19 10.38 13.38
N VAL A 38 7.03 9.09 13.68
CA VAL A 38 6.95 8.03 12.66
C VAL A 38 5.75 8.27 11.75
N ALA A 39 4.57 8.53 12.31
CA ALA A 39 3.37 8.83 11.54
C ALA A 39 3.53 10.08 10.67
N ALA A 40 4.12 11.16 11.21
CA ALA A 40 4.39 12.39 10.46
C ALA A 40 5.38 12.17 9.31
N ALA A 41 6.45 11.37 9.53
CA ALA A 41 7.41 11.02 8.48
C ALA A 41 6.75 10.16 7.39
N ARG A 42 5.88 9.21 7.76
CA ARG A 42 5.07 8.42 6.81
C ARG A 42 4.19 9.33 5.97
N ASP A 43 3.39 10.20 6.58
CA ASP A 43 2.46 11.07 5.87
C ASP A 43 3.19 11.96 4.84
N TYR A 44 4.39 12.45 5.19
CA TYR A 44 5.23 13.19 4.26
C TYR A 44 5.71 12.34 3.08
N ALA A 45 6.24 11.14 3.35
CA ALA A 45 6.73 10.23 2.30
C ALA A 45 5.59 9.79 1.36
N GLU A 46 4.44 9.42 1.90
CA GLU A 46 3.24 9.02 1.14
C GLU A 46 2.60 10.19 0.39
N GLY A 47 2.77 11.41 0.89
CA GLY A 47 2.36 12.65 0.23
C GLY A 47 3.19 12.95 -1.01
N LEU A 48 4.52 12.83 -0.91
CA LEU A 48 5.45 13.07 -2.03
C LEU A 48 5.43 11.98 -3.09
N THR A 49 5.53 10.72 -2.67
CA THR A 49 5.67 9.58 -3.61
C THR A 49 4.36 9.16 -4.25
N ARG A 50 3.22 9.56 -3.63
CA ARG A 50 1.89 9.00 -3.90
C ARG A 50 1.83 7.48 -3.72
N LYS A 51 2.80 6.89 -3.01
CA LYS A 51 2.77 5.48 -2.63
C LYS A 51 2.20 5.28 -1.24
N GLN A 52 1.55 4.15 -1.03
CA GLN A 52 1.01 3.70 0.24
C GLN A 52 1.97 2.64 0.80
N MET A 53 2.49 2.87 2.00
CA MET A 53 3.50 1.98 2.61
C MET A 53 2.82 0.75 3.21
N VAL A 54 1.89 0.99 4.13
CA VAL A 54 1.07 -0.03 4.79
C VAL A 54 -0.33 -0.03 4.20
N ALA A 55 -0.89 -1.21 3.99
CA ALA A 55 -2.17 -1.42 3.31
C ALA A 55 -3.30 -0.56 3.88
N ALA A 56 -3.95 0.20 3.00
CA ALA A 56 -5.09 1.04 3.29
C ALA A 56 -6.10 0.97 2.14
N ARG A 57 -7.37 1.19 2.48
CA ARG A 57 -8.46 1.25 1.50
C ARG A 57 -8.74 2.70 1.13
N TRP A 58 -8.72 2.98 -0.17
CA TRP A 58 -8.96 4.29 -0.73
C TRP A 58 -10.19 4.30 -1.63
N LYS A 59 -10.82 5.48 -1.71
CA LYS A 59 -11.87 5.81 -2.66
C LYS A 59 -11.42 7.01 -3.47
N GLN A 60 -11.26 6.82 -4.77
CA GLN A 60 -11.03 7.90 -5.71
C GLN A 60 -12.37 8.35 -6.30
N VAL A 61 -12.65 9.64 -6.18
CA VAL A 61 -13.89 10.25 -6.63
C VAL A 61 -13.63 10.94 -7.97
N LEU A 62 -14.46 10.66 -8.97
CA LEU A 62 -14.44 11.31 -10.28
C LEU A 62 -15.82 11.91 -10.57
N ASP A 63 -15.84 13.01 -11.31
CA ASP A 63 -17.10 13.65 -11.73
C ASP A 63 -17.79 12.86 -12.84
N SER A 64 -17.02 12.18 -13.70
CA SER A 64 -17.55 11.31 -14.75
C SER A 64 -16.51 10.28 -15.15
N PHE A 65 -16.93 9.25 -15.88
CA PHE A 65 -16.01 8.34 -16.54
C PHE A 65 -15.23 9.08 -17.64
N PRO A 66 -13.96 8.70 -17.88
CA PRO A 66 -13.21 9.24 -19.01
C PRO A 66 -13.96 9.02 -20.33
N GLY A 67 -14.08 10.06 -21.14
CA GLY A 67 -14.83 10.01 -22.39
C GLY A 67 -14.27 8.99 -23.39
N PRO A 68 -15.05 8.58 -24.40
CA PRO A 68 -14.56 7.68 -25.43
C PRO A 68 -13.43 8.36 -26.20
N SER A 69 -12.22 7.80 -26.17
CA SER A 69 -11.19 8.21 -27.12
C SER A 69 -11.48 7.59 -28.47
N LEU A 70 -11.37 8.38 -29.54
CA LEU A 70 -11.64 7.97 -30.94
C LEU A 70 -10.84 6.74 -31.41
N MET A 71 -9.81 6.35 -30.65
CA MET A 71 -9.09 5.10 -30.86
C MET A 71 -8.95 4.39 -29.51
N GLY A 72 -9.15 3.07 -29.50
CA GLY A 72 -8.76 2.20 -28.38
C GLY A 72 -7.24 2.21 -28.16
N VAL A 73 -6.71 1.18 -27.50
CA VAL A 73 -5.24 1.03 -27.37
C VAL A 73 -4.63 0.94 -28.77
N PRO A 74 -3.74 1.86 -29.19
CA PRO A 74 -3.22 1.88 -30.56
C PRO A 74 -2.42 0.62 -30.88
N TYR A 75 -2.74 -0.03 -32.00
CA TYR A 75 -1.97 -1.19 -32.48
C TYR A 75 -0.51 -0.79 -32.76
N GLY A 76 0.43 -1.64 -32.35
CA GLY A 76 1.87 -1.43 -32.58
C GLY A 76 2.58 -0.52 -31.58
N ARG A 77 1.89 -0.01 -30.55
CA ARG A 77 2.55 0.67 -29.41
C ARG A 77 2.84 -0.33 -28.29
N THR A 78 4.06 -0.31 -27.78
CA THR A 78 4.50 -1.15 -26.66
C THR A 78 3.85 -0.71 -25.34
N PHE A 79 3.59 0.58 -25.17
CA PHE A 79 2.90 1.16 -24.03
C PHE A 79 2.10 2.40 -24.47
N SER A 80 0.94 2.61 -23.86
CA SER A 80 0.12 3.81 -24.08
C SER A 80 -0.65 4.16 -22.82
N LEU A 81 -0.90 5.45 -22.62
CA LEU A 81 -1.81 5.96 -21.60
C LEU A 81 -3.08 6.40 -22.33
N PRO A 82 -4.11 5.54 -22.44
CA PRO A 82 -5.30 5.88 -23.19
C PRO A 82 -6.09 6.99 -22.49
N GLY A 83 -6.56 7.99 -23.25
CA GLY A 83 -7.40 9.05 -22.67
C GLY A 83 -8.74 8.56 -22.09
N HIS A 84 -9.17 7.34 -22.47
CA HIS A 84 -10.37 6.70 -21.94
C HIS A 84 -10.09 5.82 -20.69
N ALA A 85 -8.85 5.73 -20.22
CA ALA A 85 -8.52 4.95 -19.03
C ALA A 85 -8.68 5.77 -17.74
N ILE A 86 -9.11 5.11 -16.66
CA ILE A 86 -9.04 5.69 -15.32
C ILE A 86 -7.64 5.40 -14.76
N TYR A 87 -6.97 6.44 -14.27
CA TYR A 87 -5.68 6.31 -13.58
C TYR A 87 -5.88 6.38 -12.08
N LEU A 88 -5.34 5.42 -11.34
CA LEU A 88 -5.34 5.45 -9.89
C LEU A 88 -4.15 6.28 -9.38
N GLU A 89 -4.46 7.30 -8.59
CA GLU A 89 -3.48 8.29 -8.14
C GLU A 89 -2.60 7.81 -6.99
N ARG A 90 -2.97 6.70 -6.32
CA ARG A 90 -2.16 6.07 -5.27
C ARG A 90 -1.83 4.63 -5.64
N GLY A 91 -0.58 4.25 -5.40
CA GLY A 91 -0.10 2.87 -5.58
C GLY A 91 0.79 2.42 -4.41
N PRO A 92 1.42 1.24 -4.45
CA PRO A 92 1.09 0.15 -5.35
C PRO A 92 -0.33 -0.37 -5.04
N VAL A 93 -1.16 -0.48 -6.07
CA VAL A 93 -2.54 -0.98 -5.93
C VAL A 93 -2.50 -2.50 -5.87
N GLN A 94 -3.09 -3.06 -4.82
CA GLN A 94 -3.17 -4.51 -4.62
C GLN A 94 -4.38 -5.12 -5.31
N GLN A 95 -5.53 -4.43 -5.21
CA GLN A 95 -6.76 -4.82 -5.89
C GLN A 95 -7.70 -3.63 -6.03
N VAL A 96 -8.48 -3.62 -7.10
CA VAL A 96 -9.68 -2.80 -7.23
C VAL A 96 -10.85 -3.57 -6.64
N VAL A 97 -11.48 -3.00 -5.62
CA VAL A 97 -12.61 -3.61 -4.89
C VAL A 97 -13.91 -3.44 -5.67
N SER A 98 -14.17 -2.22 -6.16
CA SER A 98 -15.39 -1.92 -6.91
C SER A 98 -15.29 -0.60 -7.66
N ILE A 99 -15.98 -0.54 -8.79
CA ILE A 99 -16.27 0.71 -9.51
C ILE A 99 -17.78 0.97 -9.37
N GLN A 100 -18.13 2.09 -8.74
CA GLN A 100 -19.50 2.49 -8.51
C GLN A 100 -19.78 3.83 -9.19
N TYR A 101 -21.02 4.03 -9.61
CA TYR A 101 -21.45 5.28 -10.23
C TYR A 101 -22.92 5.56 -9.94
N LEU A 102 -23.35 6.80 -10.10
CA LEU A 102 -24.76 7.17 -10.09
C LEU A 102 -25.36 7.01 -11.48
N ASP A 103 -26.45 6.27 -11.60
CA ASP A 103 -27.22 6.19 -12.84
C ASP A 103 -28.10 7.43 -13.07
N MET A 104 -28.72 7.52 -14.25
CA MET A 104 -29.61 8.64 -14.63
C MET A 104 -30.86 8.76 -13.73
N GLY A 105 -31.19 7.72 -12.96
CA GLY A 105 -32.25 7.75 -11.94
C GLY A 105 -31.76 8.19 -10.56
N GLY A 106 -30.47 8.51 -10.41
CA GLY A 106 -29.85 8.89 -9.14
C GLY A 106 -29.53 7.70 -8.21
N ASN A 107 -29.59 6.47 -8.70
CA ASN A 107 -29.27 5.28 -7.89
C ASN A 107 -27.81 4.88 -8.06
N VAL A 108 -27.22 4.35 -6.98
CA VAL A 108 -25.85 3.81 -7.03
C VAL A 108 -25.86 2.47 -7.75
N GLN A 109 -25.13 2.39 -8.84
CA GLN A 109 -24.85 1.17 -9.59
C GLN A 109 -23.40 0.75 -9.39
N THR A 110 -23.16 -0.56 -9.44
CA THR A 110 -21.81 -1.12 -9.41
C THR A 110 -21.53 -1.74 -10.77
N MET A 111 -20.44 -1.31 -11.41
CA MET A 111 -19.99 -1.90 -12.67
C MET A 111 -19.46 -3.32 -12.40
N PRO A 112 -19.93 -4.34 -13.14
CA PRO A 112 -19.45 -5.71 -12.96
C PRO A 112 -17.94 -5.82 -13.18
N ALA A 113 -17.25 -6.61 -12.35
CA ALA A 113 -15.81 -6.85 -12.47
C ALA A 113 -15.39 -7.50 -13.80
N THR A 114 -16.31 -8.14 -14.52
CA THR A 114 -16.08 -8.72 -15.85
C THR A 114 -16.11 -7.71 -16.98
N ASP A 115 -16.66 -6.51 -16.75
CA ASP A 115 -16.84 -5.48 -17.77
C ASP A 115 -15.64 -4.51 -17.84
N TYR A 116 -14.68 -4.60 -16.91
CA TYR A 116 -13.45 -3.83 -16.92
C TYR A 116 -12.23 -4.72 -16.69
N THR A 117 -11.08 -4.26 -17.19
CA THR A 117 -9.77 -4.85 -16.92
C THR A 117 -8.90 -3.82 -16.21
N VAL A 118 -8.06 -4.31 -15.30
CA VAL A 118 -7.12 -3.50 -14.54
C VAL A 118 -5.71 -3.97 -14.88
N ASP A 119 -4.84 -3.04 -15.22
CA ASP A 119 -3.42 -3.31 -15.38
C ASP A 119 -2.66 -2.83 -14.14
N TYR A 120 -2.35 -3.77 -13.26
CA TYR A 120 -1.57 -3.54 -12.03
C TYR A 120 -0.06 -3.45 -12.30
N SER A 121 0.40 -3.75 -13.52
CA SER A 121 1.84 -3.72 -13.86
C SER A 121 2.33 -2.32 -14.23
N SER A 122 1.42 -1.41 -14.59
CA SER A 122 1.73 -0.02 -14.92
C SER A 122 1.74 0.86 -13.68
N ASP A 123 2.60 1.88 -13.70
CA ASP A 123 2.60 2.95 -12.73
C ASP A 123 2.46 4.30 -13.48
N PRO A 124 1.30 4.98 -13.41
CA PRO A 124 0.12 4.68 -12.59
C PRO A 124 -0.68 3.45 -13.06
N VAL A 125 -1.45 2.87 -12.14
CA VAL A 125 -2.37 1.76 -12.43
C VAL A 125 -3.53 2.28 -13.28
N ARG A 126 -3.85 1.56 -14.36
CA ARG A 126 -4.88 1.95 -15.33
C ARG A 126 -6.02 0.95 -15.37
N ILE A 127 -7.23 1.48 -15.53
CA ILE A 127 -8.46 0.69 -15.68
C ILE A 127 -9.12 1.08 -16.99
N THR A 128 -9.51 0.09 -17.79
CA THR A 128 -10.29 0.27 -19.02
C THR A 128 -11.46 -0.70 -19.06
N PRO A 129 -12.55 -0.40 -19.78
CA PRO A 129 -13.54 -1.42 -20.12
C PRO A 129 -12.88 -2.54 -20.92
N VAL A 130 -13.39 -3.76 -20.80
CA VAL A 130 -12.93 -4.86 -21.66
C VAL A 130 -13.34 -4.61 -23.12
N PHE A 131 -12.68 -5.28 -24.06
CA PHE A 131 -12.99 -5.14 -25.48
C PHE A 131 -14.49 -5.39 -25.75
N GLY A 132 -15.13 -4.49 -26.51
CA GLY A 132 -16.55 -4.55 -26.82
C GLY A 132 -17.47 -3.96 -25.73
N LYS A 133 -16.92 -3.50 -24.61
CA LYS A 133 -17.65 -2.74 -23.58
C LYS A 133 -17.25 -1.27 -23.62
N ILE A 134 -18.12 -0.43 -23.06
CA ILE A 134 -17.89 1.00 -22.86
C ILE A 134 -18.10 1.35 -21.40
N TRP A 135 -17.60 2.52 -20.97
CA TRP A 135 -17.97 3.05 -19.68
C TRP A 135 -19.48 3.28 -19.61
N PRO A 136 -20.13 2.94 -18.48
CA PRO A 136 -21.51 3.33 -18.23
C PRO A 136 -21.67 4.84 -18.30
N ILE A 137 -22.87 5.31 -18.62
CA ILE A 137 -23.18 6.75 -18.60
C ILE A 137 -23.58 7.11 -17.16
N PRO A 138 -22.79 7.92 -16.44
CA PRO A 138 -23.13 8.35 -15.10
C PRO A 138 -24.06 9.57 -15.17
N LEU A 139 -24.76 9.85 -14.07
CA LEU A 139 -25.50 11.08 -13.88
C LEU A 139 -24.54 12.28 -14.05
N PRO A 140 -24.88 13.30 -14.87
CA PRO A 140 -23.97 14.41 -15.17
C PRO A 140 -23.90 15.42 -14.02
N GLN A 141 -23.29 15.02 -12.90
CA GLN A 141 -23.05 15.84 -11.73
C GLN A 141 -21.67 15.56 -11.12
N ILE A 142 -21.17 16.48 -10.31
CA ILE A 142 -19.89 16.30 -9.61
C ILE A 142 -19.90 15.06 -8.70
N GLY A 143 -18.77 14.37 -8.63
CA GLY A 143 -18.57 13.19 -7.80
C GLY A 143 -19.48 12.00 -8.11
N ALA A 144 -19.94 11.84 -9.35
CA ALA A 144 -20.87 10.77 -9.74
C ALA A 144 -20.22 9.39 -9.90
N VAL A 145 -18.90 9.29 -9.92
CA VAL A 145 -18.15 8.03 -10.11
C VAL A 145 -17.16 7.82 -8.98
N TRP A 146 -17.05 6.58 -8.52
CA TRP A 146 -16.18 6.18 -7.42
C TRP A 146 -15.43 4.90 -7.75
N VAL A 147 -14.12 4.90 -7.51
CA VAL A 147 -13.30 3.70 -7.57
C VAL A 147 -12.76 3.41 -6.18
N THR A 148 -13.15 2.26 -5.62
CA THR A 148 -12.63 1.78 -4.35
C THR A 148 -11.55 0.74 -4.61
N PHE A 149 -10.39 0.94 -4.01
CA PHE A 149 -9.23 0.06 -4.18
C PHE A 149 -8.40 -0.03 -2.91
N ASP A 150 -7.68 -1.15 -2.77
CA ASP A 150 -6.71 -1.35 -1.71
C ASP A 150 -5.30 -1.09 -2.26
N ALA A 151 -4.52 -0.28 -1.55
CA ALA A 151 -3.14 0.04 -1.92
C ALA A 151 -2.21 -0.17 -0.72
N GLY A 152 -0.96 -0.56 -0.97
CA GLY A 152 0.04 -0.78 0.08
C GLY A 152 1.16 -1.72 -0.36
N PHE A 153 2.39 -1.50 0.12
CA PHE A 153 3.49 -2.46 -0.09
C PHE A 153 3.39 -3.68 0.83
N ALA A 154 2.81 -3.51 2.01
CA ALA A 154 2.66 -4.59 2.98
C ALA A 154 1.39 -4.41 3.83
N ALA A 155 0.80 -5.50 4.32
CA ALA A 155 -0.30 -5.50 5.29
C ALA A 155 0.14 -6.20 6.58
N PRO A 156 -0.25 -5.69 7.76
CA PRO A 156 0.05 -6.37 9.01
C PRO A 156 -0.67 -7.72 9.07
N MET A 157 0.02 -8.70 9.62
CA MET A 157 -0.49 -10.05 9.81
C MET A 157 -0.43 -10.45 11.27
N THR A 158 -1.37 -11.30 11.68
CA THR A 158 -1.36 -11.94 13.00
C THR A 158 -1.40 -13.45 12.84
N ALA A 159 -0.65 -14.16 13.67
CA ALA A 159 -0.65 -15.61 13.71
C ALA A 159 -1.52 -16.11 14.87
N ASP A 160 -2.36 -17.09 14.59
CA ASP A 160 -3.04 -17.90 15.59
C ASP A 160 -2.38 -19.27 15.68
N LEU A 161 -1.78 -19.56 16.83
CA LEU A 161 -1.08 -20.82 17.09
C LEU A 161 -2.05 -21.99 17.31
N ALA A 162 -3.26 -21.74 17.80
CA ALA A 162 -4.23 -22.79 18.05
C ALA A 162 -4.84 -23.29 16.73
N GLY A 163 -5.15 -22.36 15.82
CA GLY A 163 -5.63 -22.67 14.47
C GLY A 163 -4.53 -22.99 13.45
N GLY A 164 -3.27 -22.64 13.74
CA GLY A 164 -2.18 -22.72 12.75
C GLY A 164 -2.41 -21.81 11.54
N THR A 165 -3.11 -20.69 11.75
CA THR A 165 -3.55 -19.77 10.70
C THR A 165 -2.88 -18.42 10.80
N VAL A 166 -2.70 -17.76 9.67
CA VAL A 166 -2.29 -16.36 9.57
C VAL A 166 -3.47 -15.54 9.08
N SER A 167 -3.80 -14.47 9.79
CA SER A 167 -4.84 -13.52 9.40
C SER A 167 -4.22 -12.23 8.87
N VAL A 168 -4.78 -11.73 7.77
CA VAL A 168 -4.33 -10.51 7.07
C VAL A 168 -5.57 -9.76 6.63
N GLN A 169 -5.75 -8.55 7.16
CA GLN A 169 -6.86 -7.67 6.83
C GLN A 169 -6.39 -6.56 5.88
N GLY A 170 -7.28 -6.11 5.00
CA GLY A 170 -6.99 -5.01 4.06
C GLY A 170 -6.00 -5.35 2.93
N TRP A 171 -5.63 -6.63 2.76
CA TRP A 171 -4.83 -7.11 1.64
C TRP A 171 -5.70 -7.67 0.51
N LYS A 172 -5.10 -7.93 -0.66
CA LYS A 172 -5.80 -8.62 -1.74
C LYS A 172 -6.28 -10.00 -1.31
N ALA A 173 -7.42 -10.42 -1.83
CA ALA A 173 -7.89 -11.79 -1.62
C ALA A 173 -6.87 -12.76 -2.24
N LEU A 174 -6.40 -13.73 -1.44
CA LEU A 174 -5.44 -14.73 -1.88
C LEU A 174 -6.14 -16.06 -2.14
N ALA A 175 -5.79 -16.71 -3.24
CA ALA A 175 -6.25 -18.04 -3.60
C ALA A 175 -5.23 -19.11 -3.16
N VAL A 176 -5.68 -20.37 -3.10
CA VAL A 176 -4.78 -21.51 -2.84
C VAL A 176 -3.72 -21.58 -3.94
N GLY A 177 -2.45 -21.67 -3.54
CA GLY A 177 -1.29 -21.68 -4.44
C GLY A 177 -0.66 -20.31 -4.67
N ASP A 178 -1.27 -19.21 -4.22
CA ASP A 178 -0.67 -17.89 -4.33
C ASP A 178 0.59 -17.78 -3.46
N ALA A 179 1.63 -17.19 -4.03
CA ALA A 179 2.86 -16.88 -3.31
C ALA A 179 2.70 -15.57 -2.52
N LEU A 180 3.20 -15.55 -1.29
CA LEU A 180 3.30 -14.39 -0.43
C LEU A 180 4.66 -14.34 0.24
N ARG A 181 5.28 -13.17 0.19
CA ARG A 181 6.54 -12.90 0.88
C ARG A 181 6.23 -12.29 2.23
N LEU A 182 6.90 -12.77 3.28
CA LEU A 182 6.72 -12.27 4.63
C LEU A 182 7.87 -11.36 5.04
N SER A 183 7.57 -10.34 5.85
CA SER A 183 8.57 -9.48 6.49
C SER A 183 8.19 -9.17 7.94
N ASN A 184 9.16 -8.69 8.71
CA ASN A 184 8.94 -8.29 10.10
C ASN A 184 9.66 -6.97 10.39
N GLY A 185 9.02 -6.11 11.17
CA GLY A 185 9.61 -4.92 11.76
C GLY A 185 9.80 -5.11 13.26
N GLY A 186 11.05 -4.96 13.72
CA GLY A 186 11.36 -4.81 15.14
C GLY A 186 11.26 -6.06 16.01
N GLY A 187 11.33 -7.25 15.42
CA GLY A 187 11.33 -8.52 16.13
C GLY A 187 11.57 -9.74 15.22
N ALA A 188 10.80 -10.80 15.44
CA ALA A 188 10.85 -12.04 14.67
C ALA A 188 9.46 -12.45 14.19
N LEU A 189 9.39 -13.06 13.00
CA LEU A 189 8.15 -13.64 12.49
C LEU A 189 7.65 -14.80 13.38
N PRO A 190 6.36 -15.18 13.28
CA PRO A 190 5.83 -16.37 13.93
C PRO A 190 6.62 -17.61 13.54
N ALA A 191 7.18 -18.33 14.51
CA ALA A 191 8.02 -19.49 14.23
C ALA A 191 7.19 -20.61 13.56
N PRO A 192 7.71 -21.31 12.54
CA PRO A 192 9.09 -21.28 12.02
C PRO A 192 9.30 -20.32 10.83
N LEU A 193 8.37 -19.39 10.56
CA LEU A 193 8.44 -18.50 9.39
C LEU A 193 9.68 -17.60 9.45
N GLN A 194 10.28 -17.37 8.27
CA GLN A 194 11.49 -16.57 8.11
C GLN A 194 11.19 -15.34 7.24
N PRO A 195 11.75 -14.17 7.60
CA PRO A 195 11.56 -12.96 6.80
C PRO A 195 12.20 -13.15 5.42
N ASN A 196 11.73 -12.40 4.43
CA ASN A 196 12.26 -12.43 3.06
C ASN A 196 12.18 -13.79 2.36
N THR A 197 11.33 -14.69 2.86
CA THR A 197 11.06 -16.00 2.26
C THR A 197 9.65 -16.01 1.69
N ASP A 198 9.50 -16.64 0.52
CA ASP A 198 8.22 -16.80 -0.14
C ASP A 198 7.53 -18.07 0.39
N TYR A 199 6.28 -17.91 0.79
CA TYR A 199 5.39 -18.98 1.25
C TYR A 199 4.18 -19.06 0.33
N PHE A 200 3.49 -20.20 0.34
CA PHE A 200 2.33 -20.44 -0.51
C PHE A 200 1.08 -20.61 0.33
N VAL A 201 -0.04 -20.04 -0.10
CA VAL A 201 -1.34 -20.28 0.53
C VAL A 201 -1.73 -21.74 0.33
N ARG A 202 -1.88 -22.48 1.42
CA ARG A 202 -2.31 -23.89 1.41
C ARG A 202 -3.82 -24.03 1.45
N SER A 203 -4.48 -23.29 2.32
CA SER A 203 -5.94 -23.25 2.39
C SER A 203 -6.42 -21.86 2.79
N VAL A 204 -7.59 -21.49 2.26
CA VAL A 204 -8.34 -20.31 2.68
C VAL A 204 -9.39 -20.80 3.68
N VAL A 205 -9.19 -20.50 4.97
CA VAL A 205 -10.12 -20.92 6.04
C VAL A 205 -11.35 -20.02 6.03
N SER A 206 -11.12 -18.72 5.87
CA SER A 206 -12.12 -17.69 5.63
C SER A 206 -11.47 -16.53 4.88
N PRO A 207 -12.24 -15.56 4.33
CA PRO A 207 -11.64 -14.37 3.72
C PRO A 207 -10.66 -13.69 4.68
N GLY A 208 -9.40 -13.53 4.25
CA GLY A 208 -8.34 -12.93 5.08
C GLY A 208 -7.72 -13.86 6.12
N VAL A 209 -8.04 -15.16 6.16
CA VAL A 209 -7.45 -16.14 7.09
C VAL A 209 -6.95 -17.37 6.32
N TYR A 210 -5.65 -17.64 6.42
CA TYR A 210 -4.95 -18.57 5.55
C TYR A 210 -4.07 -19.55 6.35
N THR A 211 -3.88 -20.75 5.82
CA THR A 211 -2.77 -21.63 6.22
C THR A 211 -1.66 -21.54 5.17
N LEU A 212 -0.40 -21.68 5.59
CA LEU A 212 0.76 -21.49 4.73
C LEU A 212 1.51 -22.82 4.50
N ALA A 213 2.19 -22.94 3.37
CA ALA A 213 3.10 -24.03 3.02
C ALA A 213 4.43 -23.47 2.49
N THR A 214 5.51 -24.25 2.60
CA THR A 214 6.84 -23.88 2.07
C THR A 214 6.97 -24.13 0.57
N VAL A 215 6.12 -25.00 0.01
CA VAL A 215 6.07 -25.34 -1.42
C VAL A 215 4.63 -25.33 -1.91
N PRO A 216 4.37 -25.03 -3.19
CA PRO A 216 3.04 -25.08 -3.76
C PRO A 216 2.39 -26.46 -3.52
N GLY A 217 1.22 -26.48 -2.90
CA GLY A 217 0.49 -27.72 -2.61
C GLY A 217 1.09 -28.60 -1.51
N GLY A 218 2.13 -28.14 -0.81
CA GLY A 218 2.78 -28.86 0.29
C GLY A 218 1.93 -28.99 1.56
N ALA A 219 2.52 -29.58 2.60
CA ALA A 219 1.91 -29.65 3.92
C ALA A 219 1.80 -28.25 4.55
N ALA A 220 0.75 -28.04 5.36
CA ALA A 220 0.59 -26.82 6.12
C ALA A 220 1.70 -26.71 7.18
N ILE A 221 2.25 -25.51 7.34
CA ILE A 221 3.25 -25.18 8.35
C ILE A 221 2.57 -25.12 9.72
N ALA A 222 3.07 -25.89 10.68
CA ALA A 222 2.66 -25.78 12.07
C ALA A 222 3.36 -24.57 12.71
N LEU A 223 2.58 -23.58 13.16
CA LEU A 223 3.11 -22.42 13.87
C LEU A 223 3.39 -22.79 15.33
N THR A 224 4.60 -22.49 15.81
CA THR A 224 5.05 -22.87 17.16
C THR A 224 5.35 -21.68 18.08
N GLY A 225 5.30 -20.45 17.55
CA GLY A 225 5.48 -19.23 18.32
C GLY A 225 4.85 -18.04 17.61
N ALA A 226 4.28 -17.10 18.36
CA ALA A 226 3.53 -15.98 17.80
C ALA A 226 4.41 -14.91 17.13
N GLY A 227 5.73 -14.98 17.32
CA GLY A 227 6.67 -13.94 16.89
C GLY A 227 6.68 -12.74 17.84
N THR A 228 7.52 -11.76 17.52
CA THR A 228 7.63 -10.48 18.23
C THR A 228 7.72 -9.34 17.23
N GLY A 229 7.42 -8.11 17.67
CA GLY A 229 7.36 -6.96 16.77
C GLY A 229 6.13 -7.01 15.86
N GLN A 230 6.23 -6.39 14.68
CA GLN A 230 5.15 -6.33 13.70
C GLN A 230 5.47 -7.22 12.50
N SER A 231 4.61 -8.20 12.26
CA SER A 231 4.73 -9.10 11.11
C SER A 231 3.86 -8.58 9.97
N PHE A 232 4.35 -8.70 8.74
CA PHE A 232 3.66 -8.22 7.55
C PHE A 232 3.64 -9.28 6.44
N VAL A 233 2.55 -9.28 5.67
CA VAL A 233 2.51 -9.85 4.32
C VAL A 233 2.90 -8.77 3.33
N GLY A 234 3.82 -9.09 2.42
CA GLY A 234 4.49 -8.12 1.56
C GLY A 234 5.78 -7.59 2.19
N VAL A 235 6.46 -6.72 1.47
CA VAL A 235 7.73 -6.13 1.93
C VAL A 235 7.70 -4.65 1.64
N ILE A 236 7.83 -3.84 2.69
CA ILE A 236 8.07 -2.41 2.56
C ILE A 236 9.52 -2.24 2.08
N PRO A 237 9.76 -1.56 0.95
CA PRO A 237 11.11 -1.39 0.43
C PRO A 237 12.08 -0.76 1.44
N GLU A 238 13.31 -1.28 1.49
CA GLU A 238 14.31 -0.80 2.46
C GLU A 238 14.70 0.66 2.25
N GLY A 239 14.70 1.16 1.00
CA GLY A 239 14.98 2.57 0.71
C GLY A 239 13.98 3.52 1.39
N LEU A 240 12.69 3.15 1.38
CA LEU A 240 11.64 3.89 2.07
C LEU A 240 11.81 3.83 3.59
N LYS A 241 12.13 2.65 4.16
CA LYS A 241 12.39 2.51 5.60
C LYS A 241 13.63 3.29 6.04
N ALA A 242 14.69 3.30 5.23
CA ALA A 242 15.89 4.07 5.50
C ALA A 242 15.62 5.58 5.47
N TRP A 243 14.87 6.06 4.48
CA TRP A 243 14.44 7.45 4.41
C TRP A 243 13.63 7.86 5.65
N LEU A 244 12.65 7.04 6.06
CA LEU A 244 11.87 7.28 7.27
C LEU A 244 12.75 7.38 8.52
N LYS A 245 13.72 6.48 8.69
CA LYS A 245 14.65 6.48 9.81
C LYS A 245 15.48 7.77 9.87
N ILE A 246 16.05 8.19 8.74
CA ILE A 246 16.83 9.44 8.66
C ILE A 246 15.94 10.66 8.94
N ARG A 247 14.73 10.70 8.37
CA ARG A 247 13.79 11.81 8.61
C ARG A 247 13.33 11.86 10.06
N LEU A 248 13.06 10.71 10.66
CA LEU A 248 12.72 10.56 12.07
C LEU A 248 13.84 11.11 12.96
N ALA A 249 15.10 10.77 12.70
CA ALA A 249 16.24 11.30 13.44
C ALA A 249 16.31 12.83 13.39
N ALA A 250 16.14 13.41 12.20
CA ALA A 250 16.14 14.86 12.02
C ALA A 250 15.00 15.55 12.80
N LEU A 251 13.78 15.00 12.74
CA LEU A 251 12.62 15.51 13.48
C LEU A 251 12.76 15.31 14.99
N TYR A 252 13.43 14.24 15.42
CA TYR A 252 13.64 13.95 16.82
C TYR A 252 14.68 14.89 17.46
N GLU A 253 15.74 15.24 16.73
CA GLU A 253 16.77 16.19 17.21
C GLU A 253 16.30 17.65 17.14
N ASN A 254 15.54 18.02 16.11
CA ASN A 254 15.13 19.41 15.86
C ASN A 254 13.64 19.59 16.13
N ARG A 255 13.30 20.39 17.15
CA ARG A 255 11.91 20.76 17.50
C ARG A 255 11.44 22.06 16.87
N GLU A 256 12.35 22.78 16.21
CA GLU A 256 12.10 24.07 15.55
C GLU A 256 12.30 23.93 14.05
N GLU A 257 11.57 24.72 13.26
CA GLU A 257 11.69 24.75 11.80
C GLU A 257 13.05 25.30 11.34
N VAL A 258 13.63 26.23 12.11
CA VAL A 258 14.89 26.91 11.79
C VAL A 258 15.77 26.97 13.04
N ALA A 259 16.90 26.26 13.03
CA ALA A 259 17.93 26.39 14.06
C ALA A 259 18.98 27.43 13.61
N ILE A 260 19.08 28.55 14.34
CA ILE A 260 20.15 29.54 14.10
C ILE A 260 21.44 29.04 14.75
N MET A 261 22.32 28.41 13.96
CA MET A 261 23.61 27.93 14.46
C MET A 261 24.61 29.09 14.62
N ASN A 262 24.99 29.43 15.85
CA ASN A 262 26.04 30.44 16.14
C ASN A 262 27.45 30.00 15.68
N ARG A 263 27.67 28.69 15.44
CA ARG A 263 28.87 28.13 14.81
C ARG A 263 28.52 26.75 14.22
N GLY A 264 28.40 26.67 12.90
CA GLY A 264 28.10 25.42 12.19
C GLY A 264 27.84 25.70 10.71
N LYS A 265 28.37 24.85 9.82
CA LYS A 265 28.04 24.88 8.39
C LYS A 265 26.81 24.00 8.19
N ILE A 266 25.72 24.58 7.66
CA ILE A 266 24.59 23.78 7.18
C ILE A 266 25.02 23.19 5.84
N GLU A 267 25.20 21.87 5.78
CA GLU A 267 25.47 21.17 4.54
C GLU A 267 24.22 20.38 4.16
N PRO A 268 23.51 20.77 3.08
CA PRO A 268 22.39 19.99 2.62
C PRO A 268 22.89 18.60 2.19
N LEU A 269 22.16 17.55 2.57
CA LEU A 269 22.43 16.17 2.18
C LEU A 269 21.41 15.71 1.13
N PRO A 270 21.50 16.21 -0.13
CA PRO A 270 20.46 16.01 -1.13
C PRO A 270 20.25 14.53 -1.52
N TYR A 271 21.21 13.65 -1.22
CA TYR A 271 21.09 12.22 -1.51
C TYR A 271 20.02 11.53 -0.66
N VAL A 272 19.65 12.10 0.50
CA VAL A 272 18.63 11.51 1.37
C VAL A 272 17.29 11.56 0.65
N ASP A 273 16.88 12.71 0.12
CA ASP A 273 15.61 12.84 -0.60
C ASP A 273 15.57 11.98 -1.86
N ARG A 274 16.73 11.75 -2.49
CA ARG A 274 16.84 10.84 -3.65
C ARG A 274 16.55 9.38 -3.35
N LEU A 275 16.49 8.97 -2.08
CA LEU A 275 15.99 7.64 -1.72
C LEU A 275 14.52 7.44 -2.11
N LEU A 276 13.76 8.54 -2.26
CA LEU A 276 12.37 8.52 -2.71
C LEU A 276 12.24 8.54 -4.24
N ASP A 277 13.28 8.93 -5.00
CA ASP A 277 13.20 9.17 -6.45
C ASP A 277 12.61 7.97 -7.21
N ASN A 278 13.02 6.75 -6.86
CA ASN A 278 12.52 5.52 -7.50
C ASN A 278 11.02 5.24 -7.24
N TYR A 279 10.42 5.92 -6.28
CA TYR A 279 9.02 5.76 -5.89
C TYR A 279 8.16 6.97 -6.26
N ILE A 280 8.78 8.07 -6.71
CA ILE A 280 8.04 9.22 -7.20
C ILE A 280 7.36 8.82 -8.50
N THR A 281 6.04 8.97 -8.52
CA THR A 281 5.29 8.80 -9.76
C THR A 281 5.56 10.05 -10.58
N HIS A 282 6.38 9.94 -11.62
CA HIS A 282 6.63 11.07 -12.51
C HIS A 282 5.32 11.43 -13.21
N GLU A 283 4.82 12.64 -12.95
CA GLU A 283 3.73 13.22 -13.73
C GLU A 283 4.21 13.31 -15.20
N PHE A 284 3.44 12.75 -16.12
CA PHE A 284 3.72 12.73 -17.55
C PHE A 284 3.10 13.93 -18.26
#